data_AF-A0A845Z7E2-F1
#
_entry.id   AF-A0A845Z7E2-F1
#
_cell.length_a   1.000
_cell.length_b   1.000
_cell.length_c   1.000
_cell.angle_alpha   90.00
_cell.angle_beta   90.00
_cell.angle_gamma   90.00
#
_symmetry.space_group_name_H-M   'P 1'
#
loop_
_entity.id
_entity.type
_entity.pdbx_description
1 polymer ?
#
loop_
_entity_poly.entity_id
_entity_poly.type
_entity_poly.pdbx_seq_one_letter_code
_entity_poly.pdbx_strand_id
1 'polypeptide(L)' 'HIGRQALREAVQATDGHQGASGVISCNEFGDCSGLRFNVYQITDPAAGVAGSRENLVFSFLPEDNK' A
#
# COMPACT_ATOMS: atom_id res chain seq x y z
N HIS A 1 6.49 1.03 -32.70
CA HIS A 1 6.87 0.10 -31.62
C HIS A 1 6.72 0.84 -30.31
N ILE A 2 5.88 0.38 -29.37
CA ILE A 2 5.79 0.99 -28.03
C ILE A 2 7.01 0.51 -27.25
N GLY A 3 7.79 1.41 -26.68
CA GLY A 3 8.99 1.12 -25.88
C GLY A 3 8.66 0.45 -24.55
N ARG A 4 8.00 -0.72 -24.57
CA ARG A 4 7.52 -1.44 -23.39
C ARG A 4 8.63 -1.79 -22.43
N GLN A 5 9.83 -2.11 -22.95
CA GLN A 5 10.99 -2.39 -22.12
C GLN A 5 11.44 -1.14 -21.36
N ALA A 6 11.68 -0.04 -22.07
CA ALA A 6 12.03 1.24 -21.46
C ALA A 6 10.97 1.74 -20.46
N LEU A 7 9.69 1.47 -20.71
CA LEU A 7 8.63 1.78 -19.75
C LEU A 7 8.73 0.95 -18.47
N ARG A 8 8.99 -0.37 -18.55
CA ARG A 8 9.17 -1.21 -17.36
C ARG A 8 10.40 -0.80 -16.55
N GLU A 9 11.50 -0.50 -17.24
CA GLU A 9 12.73 -0.02 -16.61
C GLU A 9 12.49 1.30 -15.88
N ALA A 10 11.75 2.23 -16.48
CA ALA A 10 11.38 3.49 -15.83
C ALA A 10 10.49 3.27 -14.58
N VAL A 11 9.55 2.33 -14.61
CA VAL A 11 8.74 1.98 -13.44
C VAL A 11 9.60 1.37 -12.34
N GLN A 12 10.45 0.40 -12.65
CA GLN A 12 11.36 -0.24 -11.69
C GLN A 12 12.40 0.73 -11.09
N ALA A 13 12.75 1.80 -11.81
CA ALA A 13 13.65 2.84 -11.32
C ALA A 13 12.97 3.87 -10.39
N THR A 14 11.67 3.74 -10.12
CA THR A 14 10.96 4.62 -9.18
C THR A 14 11.37 4.28 -7.75
N ASP A 15 12.04 5.20 -7.07
CA ASP A 15 12.53 5.02 -5.70
C ASP A 15 12.48 6.34 -4.91
N GLY A 16 11.97 6.31 -3.68
CA GLY A 16 12.03 7.42 -2.75
C GLY A 16 11.10 8.60 -3.08
N HIS A 17 10.09 8.42 -3.93
CA HIS A 17 9.20 9.50 -4.34
C HIS A 17 8.06 9.73 -3.34
N GLN A 18 7.71 10.99 -3.05
CA GLN A 18 6.55 11.31 -2.21
C GLN A 18 5.23 10.98 -2.91
N GLY A 19 4.49 10.02 -2.36
CA GLY A 19 3.15 9.63 -2.78
C GLY A 19 2.03 10.14 -1.87
N ALA A 20 0.79 9.76 -2.20
CA ALA A 20 -0.40 10.15 -1.45
C ALA A 20 -0.50 9.48 -0.06
N SER A 21 0.01 8.25 0.07
CA SER A 21 -0.05 7.43 1.29
C SER A 21 1.31 7.23 1.97
N GLY A 22 2.38 7.84 1.44
CA GLY A 22 3.74 7.64 1.91
C GLY A 22 4.75 7.70 0.78
N VAL A 23 5.99 7.30 1.07
CA VAL A 23 7.06 7.18 0.08
C VAL A 23 6.79 5.97 -0.83
N ILE A 24 7.05 6.14 -2.13
CA ILE A 24 6.86 5.16 -3.20
C ILE A 24 8.24 4.71 -3.70
N SER A 25 8.46 3.39 -3.65
CA SER A 25 9.59 2.69 -4.25
C SER A 25 9.08 1.40 -4.88
N CYS A 26 9.47 1.10 -6.11
CA CYS A 26 9.00 -0.08 -6.84
C CYS A 26 10.02 -1.22 -6.79
N ASN A 27 9.55 -2.44 -6.50
CA ASN A 27 10.39 -3.64 -6.57
C ASN A 27 10.49 -4.20 -8.01
N GLU A 28 11.25 -5.29 -8.19
CA GLU A 28 11.48 -5.93 -9.50
C GLU A 28 10.18 -6.39 -10.21
N PHE A 29 9.11 -6.61 -9.45
CA PHE A 29 7.79 -7.00 -9.97
C PHE A 29 6.90 -5.80 -10.30
N GLY A 30 7.35 -4.57 -10.02
CA GLY A 30 6.59 -3.34 -10.22
C GLY A 30 5.58 -3.04 -9.11
N ASP A 31 5.70 -3.67 -7.94
CA ASP A 31 4.93 -3.29 -6.76
C ASP A 31 5.60 -2.08 -6.10
N CYS A 32 4.86 -0.98 -6.05
CA CYS A 32 5.35 0.34 -5.65
C CYS A 32 4.85 0.80 -4.28
N SER A 33 4.10 -0.07 -3.57
CA SER A 33 3.57 0.23 -2.26
C SER A 33 4.22 -0.66 -1.21
N GLY A 34 4.57 -0.08 -0.06
CA GLY A 34 4.79 -0.90 1.14
C GLY A 34 3.50 -1.61 1.54
N LEU A 35 3.57 -2.91 1.83
CA LEU A 35 2.43 -3.68 2.31
C LEU A 35 2.02 -3.18 3.70
N ARG A 36 0.95 -2.40 3.80
CA ARG A 36 0.38 -1.92 5.06
C ARG A 36 -1.09 -2.31 5.10
N PHE A 37 -1.55 -2.90 6.19
CA PHE A 37 -2.97 -3.22 6.35
C PHE A 37 -3.42 -3.16 7.80
N ASN A 38 -4.71 -2.88 7.96
CA ASN A 38 -5.41 -2.85 9.24
C ASN A 38 -6.54 -3.86 9.23
N VAL A 39 -6.80 -4.49 10.37
CA VAL A 39 -7.97 -5.33 10.61
C VAL A 39 -8.91 -4.58 11.53
N TYR A 40 -10.14 -4.37 11.08
CA TYR A 40 -11.20 -3.74 11.86
C TYR A 40 -12.31 -4.75 12.13
N GLN A 41 -12.82 -4.78 13.36
CA GLN A 41 -13.89 -5.70 13.74
C GLN A 41 -15.22 -4.96 13.90
N ILE A 42 -16.27 -5.48 13.24
CA ILE A 42 -17.65 -5.05 13.49
C ILE A 42 -18.16 -5.78 14.74
N THR A 43 -18.38 -5.06 15.83
CA THR A 43 -18.93 -5.59 17.08
C THR A 43 -20.45 -5.46 17.15
N ASP A 44 -21.02 -4.42 16.53
CA ASP A 44 -22.46 -4.26 16.31
C ASP A 44 -22.79 -4.32 14.82
N PRO A 45 -23.42 -5.42 14.34
CA PRO A 45 -23.83 -5.55 12.95
C PRO A 45 -24.80 -4.46 12.48
N ALA A 46 -25.63 -3.89 13.38
CA ALA A 46 -26.58 -2.85 13.03
C ALA A 46 -25.89 -1.52 12.69
N ALA A 47 -24.70 -1.27 13.24
CA ALA A 47 -23.89 -0.10 12.94
C ALA A 47 -23.18 -0.16 11.57
N GLY A 48 -23.18 -1.34 10.91
CA GLY A 48 -22.59 -1.53 9.58
C GLY A 48 -21.11 -1.16 9.48
N VAL A 49 -20.68 -0.72 8.29
CA VAL A 49 -19.27 -0.33 8.03
C VAL A 49 -18.85 0.90 8.86
N ALA A 50 -19.79 1.75 9.28
CA ALA A 50 -19.47 2.87 10.15
C ALA A 50 -18.95 2.39 11.51
N GLY A 51 -19.55 1.34 12.06
CA GLY A 51 -19.16 0.76 13.35
C GLY A 51 -17.78 0.09 13.36
N SER A 52 -17.23 -0.31 12.21
CA SER A 52 -15.87 -0.89 12.17
C SER A 52 -14.76 0.15 12.23
N ARG A 53 -15.00 1.39 11.77
CA ARG A 53 -13.96 2.41 11.61
C ARG A 53 -13.28 2.79 12.92
N GLU A 54 -13.94 2.54 14.04
CA GLU A 54 -13.45 2.88 15.38
C GLU A 54 -12.83 1.68 16.11
N ASN A 55 -12.98 0.47 15.58
CA ASN A 55 -12.52 -0.76 16.24
C ASN A 55 -11.37 -1.43 15.48
N LEU A 56 -10.20 -0.78 15.51
CA LEU A 56 -8.95 -1.31 14.99
C LEU A 56 -8.41 -2.39 15.95
N VAL A 57 -8.35 -3.64 15.49
CA VAL A 57 -7.89 -4.77 16.31
C VAL A 57 -6.48 -5.23 15.97
N PHE A 58 -5.97 -4.89 14.79
CA PHE A 58 -4.61 -5.22 14.38
C PHE A 58 -4.10 -4.27 13.29
N SER A 59 -2.82 -3.95 13.35
CA SER A 59 -2.11 -3.20 12.32
C SER A 59 -0.81 -3.92 11.94
N PHE A 60 -0.62 -4.10 10.64
CA PHE A 60 0.67 -4.50 10.07
C PHE A 60 1.31 -3.31 9.39
N LEU A 61 2.47 -2.93 9.93
CA LEU A 61 3.36 -1.91 9.39
C LEU A 61 4.76 -2.54 9.34
N PRO A 62 5.21 -3.04 8.19
CA PRO A 62 6.58 -3.50 8.06
C PRO A 62 7.50 -2.29 8.26
N GLU A 63 8.65 -2.51 8.90
CA GLU A 63 9.74 -1.53 8.86
C GLU A 63 10.04 -1.25 7.39
N ASP A 64 10.25 0.02 7.05
CA ASP A 64 10.54 0.45 5.68
C ASP A 64 11.75 -0.35 5.18
N ASN A 65 11.48 -1.41 4.39
CA ASN A 65 12.53 -2.21 3.77
C ASN A 65 13.27 -1.27 2.83
N LYS A 66 14.50 -0.95 3.22
CA LYS A 66 15.47 -0.26 2.38
C LYS A 66 15.72 -1.03 1.10
#